data_AF-A0A9K3ID25-F1
#
_entry.id   AF-A0A9K3ID25-F1
#
_cell.length_a   1.000
_cell.length_b   1.000
_cell.length_c   1.000
_cell.angle_alpha   90.00
_cell.angle_beta   90.00
_cell.angle_gamma   90.00
#
_symmetry.space_group_name_H-M   'P 1'
#
loop_
_entity.id
_entity.type
_entity.pdbx_description
1 polymer ?
#
loop_
_entity_poly.entity_id
_entity_poly.type
_entity_poly.pdbx_seq_one_letter_code
_entity_poly.pdbx_strand_id
1 'polypeptide(L)'
;MIRPTVCRRGSSSILCFFSFCGVRHPLSPFKMALLKHYGIHFSQLHPLAFMRIVHFELSCASFAGEPSLPLFCRFYRLRSDGDWFTFEKRKDSISLPCYSFMPTSTYPKKWKNRFIFVSPSMIPKYLPLRDLAAAIDDGVPPLSAAEDVLWRKMFEHPTRAFNFPEGILAMGGLSPFYPIRPKSFHENNNDSMEPAAS
;
A
#
# COMPACT_ATOMS: atom_id res chain seq x y z
N MET A 1 9.93 4.74 25.40
CA MET A 1 9.88 3.46 24.66
C MET A 1 8.68 2.66 25.15
N ILE A 2 7.55 2.70 24.44
CA ILE A 2 6.35 1.95 24.86
C ILE A 2 6.45 0.56 24.24
N ARG A 3 6.67 -0.46 25.10
CA ARG A 3 6.66 -1.87 24.69
C ARG A 3 5.23 -2.28 24.32
N PRO A 4 5.03 -3.09 23.26
CA PRO A 4 3.72 -3.62 22.94
C PRO A 4 3.28 -4.58 24.05
N THR A 5 2.39 -4.13 24.94
CA THR A 5 1.71 -5.00 25.90
C THR A 5 0.48 -5.63 25.23
N VAL A 6 0.35 -6.95 25.34
CA VAL A 6 -0.80 -7.69 24.81
C VAL A 6 -1.99 -7.48 25.76
N CYS A 7 -3.07 -6.88 25.28
CA CYS A 7 -4.29 -6.69 26.07
C CYS A 7 -5.12 -7.99 26.10
N ARG A 8 -5.57 -8.41 27.30
CA ARG A 8 -6.45 -9.56 27.52
C ARG A 8 -7.91 -9.19 27.22
N ARG A 9 -8.54 -10.03 26.38
CA ARG A 9 -9.98 -10.25 26.13
C ARG A 9 -10.86 -9.02 25.82
N GLY A 10 -11.35 -9.03 24.57
CA GLY A 10 -12.78 -8.79 24.29
C GLY A 10 -13.23 -7.33 24.24
N SER A 11 -12.70 -6.53 23.32
CA SER A 11 -13.37 -5.34 22.76
C SER A 11 -12.68 -4.90 21.47
N SER A 12 -13.43 -4.88 20.37
CA SER A 12 -12.96 -4.50 19.03
C SER A 12 -12.80 -2.98 18.94
N SER A 13 -11.56 -2.50 19.00
CA SER A 13 -11.27 -1.06 18.84
C SER A 13 -10.09 -0.83 17.88
N ILE A 14 -10.09 -1.52 16.72
CA ILE A 14 -8.88 -1.70 15.90
C ILE A 14 -8.72 -0.75 14.69
N LEU A 15 -9.78 -0.18 14.10
CA LEU A 15 -9.67 0.33 12.72
C LEU A 15 -9.48 1.84 12.52
N CYS A 16 -9.94 2.74 13.40
CA CYS A 16 -10.22 4.12 12.96
C CYS A 16 -9.02 4.91 12.39
N PHE A 17 -7.80 4.76 12.91
CA PHE A 17 -6.68 5.59 12.46
C PHE A 17 -5.88 5.01 11.28
N PHE A 18 -5.66 3.69 11.22
CA PHE A 18 -5.11 3.07 10.02
C PHE A 18 -6.09 3.13 8.85
N SER A 19 -7.40 3.15 9.14
CA SER A 19 -8.42 3.39 8.11
C SER A 19 -8.25 4.73 7.42
N PHE A 20 -7.86 5.78 8.15
CA PHE A 20 -7.56 7.11 7.60
C PHE A 20 -6.40 7.06 6.60
N CYS A 21 -5.42 6.18 6.83
CA CYS A 21 -4.29 5.99 5.92
C CYS A 21 -4.60 5.00 4.79
N GLY A 22 -5.86 4.56 4.66
CA GLY A 22 -6.32 3.63 3.62
C GLY A 22 -5.95 2.16 3.85
N VAL A 23 -5.36 1.81 5.01
CA VAL A 23 -4.99 0.42 5.29
C VAL A 23 -6.24 -0.36 5.65
N ARG A 24 -6.38 -1.55 5.05
CA ARG A 24 -7.41 -2.53 5.38
C ARG A 24 -6.74 -3.88 5.68
N HIS A 25 -7.43 -4.69 6.46
CA HIS A 25 -6.99 -6.07 6.74
C HIS A 25 -7.91 -7.07 6.04
N PRO A 26 -7.39 -8.22 5.56
CA PRO A 26 -5.98 -8.63 5.61
C PRO A 26 -5.07 -7.73 4.76
N LEU A 27 -3.78 -7.64 5.12
CA LEU A 27 -2.82 -6.88 4.31
C LEU A 27 -2.67 -7.57 2.96
N SER A 28 -2.65 -6.77 1.89
CA SER A 28 -2.33 -7.23 0.53
C SER A 28 -0.98 -7.98 0.47
N PRO A 29 -0.80 -8.93 -0.46
CA PRO A 29 0.49 -9.61 -0.66
C PRO A 29 1.68 -8.64 -0.83
N PHE A 30 1.48 -7.53 -1.56
CA PHE A 30 2.50 -6.51 -1.75
C PHE A 30 2.96 -5.87 -0.42
N LYS A 31 2.05 -5.37 0.41
CA LYS A 31 2.37 -4.85 1.76
C LYS A 31 3.16 -5.85 2.60
N MET A 32 2.78 -7.13 2.56
CA MET A 32 3.48 -8.20 3.29
C MET A 32 4.91 -8.40 2.77
N ALA A 33 5.08 -8.42 1.45
CA ALA A 33 6.38 -8.51 0.80
C ALA A 33 7.26 -7.30 1.14
N LEU A 34 6.69 -6.09 1.17
CA LEU A 34 7.36 -4.85 1.56
C LEU A 34 7.88 -4.88 2.99
N LEU A 35 7.04 -5.27 3.94
CA LEU A 35 7.43 -5.40 5.34
C LEU A 35 8.53 -6.45 5.51
N LYS A 36 8.43 -7.58 4.80
CA LYS A 36 9.44 -8.65 4.83
C LYS A 36 10.77 -8.20 4.23
N HIS A 37 10.74 -7.49 3.10
CA HIS A 37 11.94 -6.99 2.41
C HIS A 37 12.78 -6.10 3.31
N TYR A 38 12.15 -5.13 3.98
CA TYR A 38 12.88 -4.24 4.90
C TYR A 38 13.06 -4.84 6.30
N GLY A 39 12.48 -6.01 6.58
CA GLY A 39 12.49 -6.62 7.91
C GLY A 39 11.83 -5.75 8.98
N ILE A 40 10.81 -4.96 8.62
CA ILE A 40 10.15 -4.02 9.53
C ILE A 40 8.83 -4.61 9.99
N HIS A 41 8.56 -4.50 11.30
CA HIS A 41 7.26 -4.82 11.84
C HIS A 41 6.23 -3.73 11.49
N PHE A 42 5.02 -4.12 11.10
CA PHE A 42 3.94 -3.20 10.69
C PHE A 42 3.73 -2.02 11.67
N SER A 43 3.85 -2.27 12.97
CA SER A 43 3.68 -1.25 14.01
C SER A 43 4.80 -0.22 14.11
N GLN A 44 5.89 -0.36 13.34
CA GLN A 44 7.00 0.60 13.33
C GLN A 44 6.86 1.60 12.18
N LEU A 45 5.90 1.42 11.28
CA LEU A 45 5.65 2.34 10.19
C LEU A 45 4.88 3.57 10.65
N HIS A 46 5.35 4.73 10.23
CA HIS A 46 4.65 6.00 10.38
C HIS A 46 3.36 5.99 9.55
N PRO A 47 2.27 6.66 9.97
CA PRO A 47 1.02 6.69 9.21
C PRO A 47 1.16 7.24 7.78
N LEU A 48 2.04 8.24 7.57
CA LEU A 48 2.37 8.72 6.21
C LEU A 48 3.05 7.65 5.36
N ALA A 49 3.76 6.70 5.96
CA ALA A 49 4.34 5.56 5.25
C ALA A 49 3.22 4.70 4.65
N PHE A 50 2.18 4.41 5.43
CA PHE A 50 1.01 3.68 4.95
C PHE A 50 0.27 4.42 3.85
N MET A 51 0.08 5.73 3.97
CA MET A 51 -0.54 6.50 2.89
C MET A 51 0.23 6.41 1.58
N ARG A 52 1.57 6.43 1.62
CA ARG A 52 2.40 6.23 0.42
C ARG A 52 2.25 4.84 -0.18
N ILE A 53 2.22 3.81 0.67
CA ILE A 53 2.05 2.42 0.24
C ILE A 53 0.68 2.23 -0.43
N VAL A 54 -0.40 2.70 0.20
CA VAL A 54 -1.76 2.56 -0.35
C VAL A 54 -1.93 3.39 -1.62
N HIS A 55 -1.41 4.62 -1.65
CA HIS A 55 -1.38 5.45 -2.85
C HIS A 55 -0.70 4.75 -4.02
N PHE A 56 0.45 4.13 -3.76
CA PHE A 56 1.21 3.39 -4.77
C PHE A 56 0.40 2.22 -5.34
N GLU A 57 -0.24 1.42 -4.49
CA GLU A 57 -1.07 0.30 -4.96
C GLU A 57 -2.27 0.76 -5.78
N LEU A 58 -2.95 1.83 -5.33
CA LEU A 58 -4.06 2.43 -6.10
C LEU A 58 -3.58 2.96 -7.45
N SER A 59 -2.37 3.54 -7.50
CA SER A 59 -1.78 4.03 -8.73
C SER A 59 -1.45 2.88 -9.69
N CYS A 60 -0.93 1.76 -9.19
CA CYS A 60 -0.72 0.55 -10.01
C CYS A 60 -2.06 0.05 -10.56
N ALA A 61 -3.07 -0.10 -9.70
CA ALA A 61 -4.40 -0.56 -10.07
C ALA A 61 -5.07 0.34 -11.13
N SER A 62 -4.85 1.66 -11.07
CA SER A 62 -5.41 2.60 -12.05
C SER A 62 -4.90 2.39 -13.49
N PHE A 63 -3.74 1.76 -13.65
CA PHE A 63 -3.16 1.38 -14.93
C PHE A 63 -3.30 -0.12 -15.23
N ALA A 64 -4.18 -0.82 -14.51
CA ALA A 64 -4.35 -2.28 -14.58
C ALA A 64 -3.03 -3.05 -14.35
N GLY A 65 -2.16 -2.48 -13.51
CA GLY A 65 -0.87 -3.06 -13.16
C GLY A 65 -0.85 -3.60 -11.74
N GLU A 66 0.04 -4.56 -11.49
CA GLU A 66 0.24 -5.14 -10.17
C GLU A 66 1.36 -4.41 -9.39
N PRO A 67 1.15 -4.09 -8.11
CA PRO A 67 2.18 -3.47 -7.29
C PRO A 67 3.30 -4.47 -6.98
N SER A 68 4.55 -4.06 -7.18
CA SER A 68 5.73 -4.90 -6.94
C SER A 68 6.81 -4.20 -6.10
N LEU A 69 7.65 -5.00 -5.46
CA LEU A 69 8.79 -4.52 -4.67
C LEU A 69 9.78 -3.71 -5.52
N PRO A 70 10.29 -4.20 -6.67
CA PRO A 70 11.20 -3.44 -7.52
C PRO A 70 10.61 -2.08 -7.93
N LEU A 71 9.33 -2.08 -8.35
CA LEU A 71 8.65 -0.86 -8.80
C LEU A 71 8.49 0.15 -7.67
N PHE A 72 8.12 -0.29 -6.46
CA PHE A 72 8.02 0.59 -5.30
C PHE A 72 9.39 1.17 -4.93
N CYS A 73 10.43 0.32 -4.89
CA CYS A 73 11.80 0.72 -4.60
C CYS A 73 12.37 1.67 -5.66
N ARG A 74 11.82 1.70 -6.89
CA ARG A 74 12.19 2.68 -7.92
C ARG A 74 11.75 4.11 -7.58
N PHE A 75 10.60 4.27 -6.93
CA PHE A 75 10.08 5.58 -6.52
C PHE A 75 10.54 6.02 -5.12
N TYR A 76 10.67 5.05 -4.22
CA TYR A 76 10.81 5.32 -2.79
C TYR A 76 12.00 4.59 -2.18
N ARG A 77 12.49 5.17 -1.10
CA ARG A 77 13.43 4.53 -0.18
C ARG A 77 12.93 4.60 1.25
N LEU A 78 13.33 3.61 2.04
CA LEU A 78 13.04 3.59 3.46
C LEU A 78 13.93 4.61 4.19
N ARG A 79 13.35 5.29 5.19
CA ARG A 79 14.05 6.21 6.08
C ARG A 79 13.58 6.03 7.52
N SER A 80 14.50 6.15 8.47
CA SER A 80 14.16 6.39 9.88
C SER A 80 13.70 7.84 10.09
N ASP A 81 12.68 8.05 10.91
CA ASP A 81 12.11 9.35 11.25
C ASP A 81 11.78 9.39 12.74
N GLY A 82 12.79 9.75 13.54
CA GLY A 82 12.77 9.58 14.99
C GLY A 82 12.58 8.10 15.35
N ASP A 83 11.52 7.82 16.09
CA ASP A 83 11.18 6.46 16.57
C ASP A 83 10.44 5.58 15.54
N TRP A 84 10.27 6.05 14.30
CA TRP A 84 9.42 5.40 13.30
C TRP A 84 10.15 5.22 11.98
N PHE A 85 9.67 4.30 11.16
CA PHE A 85 10.08 4.16 9.77
C PHE A 85 9.07 4.84 8.84
N THR A 86 9.58 5.48 7.79
CA THR A 86 8.78 6.11 6.75
C THR A 86 9.42 5.87 5.39
N PHE A 87 8.70 6.23 4.33
CA PHE A 87 9.24 6.22 2.98
C PHE A 87 9.40 7.64 2.49
N GLU A 88 10.51 7.93 1.83
CA GLU A 88 10.74 9.19 1.14
C GLU A 88 11.04 8.96 -0.34
N LYS A 89 10.83 9.99 -1.15
CA LYS A 89 11.26 9.98 -2.55
C LYS A 89 12.79 9.81 -2.60
N ARG A 90 13.28 9.09 -3.61
CA ARG A 90 14.72 9.06 -3.87
C ARG A 90 15.20 10.43 -4.33
N LYS A 91 16.40 10.83 -3.89
CA LYS A 91 17.02 12.11 -4.27
C LYS A 91 17.69 12.02 -5.64
N ASP A 92 18.20 10.85 -5.97
CA ASP A 92 19.07 10.60 -7.13
C ASP A 92 18.31 9.98 -8.30
N SER A 93 16.99 9.90 -8.21
CA SER A 93 16.18 9.23 -9.22
C SER A 93 15.72 10.22 -10.29
N ILE A 94 16.03 9.86 -11.54
CA ILE A 94 15.37 10.41 -12.74
C ILE A 94 13.83 10.33 -12.59
N SER A 95 13.31 9.40 -11.76
CA SER A 95 11.91 9.33 -11.37
C SER A 95 11.54 10.30 -10.25
N LEU A 96 10.69 11.26 -10.59
CA LEU A 96 9.77 11.93 -9.67
C LEU A 96 8.90 10.87 -8.96
N PRO A 97 8.40 11.14 -7.74
CA PRO A 97 7.46 10.23 -7.10
C PRO A 97 6.21 10.03 -7.97
N CYS A 98 5.53 8.90 -7.84
CA CYS A 98 4.27 8.63 -8.56
C CYS A 98 3.08 9.49 -8.07
N TYR A 99 3.34 10.49 -7.23
CA TYR A 99 2.35 11.44 -6.73
C TYR A 99 2.70 12.89 -7.09
N SER A 100 1.67 13.69 -7.34
CA SER A 100 1.79 15.15 -7.52
C SER A 100 1.63 15.90 -6.19
N PHE A 101 1.00 15.26 -5.20
CA PHE A 101 0.87 15.79 -3.84
C PHE A 101 0.82 14.64 -2.83
N MET A 102 1.52 14.80 -1.70
CA MET A 102 1.48 13.89 -0.55
C MET A 102 1.48 14.72 0.74
N PRO A 103 0.59 14.43 1.71
CA PRO A 103 0.60 15.10 3.00
C PRO A 103 1.97 14.96 3.68
N THR A 104 2.54 16.08 4.14
CA THR A 104 3.83 16.13 4.83
C THR A 104 3.70 16.02 6.34
N SER A 105 2.49 16.15 6.87
CA SER A 105 2.21 15.99 8.29
C SER A 105 0.96 15.15 8.52
N THR A 106 0.97 14.40 9.62
CA THR A 106 -0.17 13.63 10.10
C THR A 106 -1.14 14.57 10.80
N TYR A 107 -2.22 14.94 10.12
CA TYR A 107 -3.37 15.55 10.79
C TYR A 107 -4.38 14.47 11.19
N PRO A 108 -4.81 14.41 12.46
CA PRO A 108 -4.45 15.31 13.56
C PRO A 108 -3.13 14.90 14.25
N LYS A 109 -2.37 15.90 14.73
CA LYS A 109 -1.03 15.76 15.35
C LYS A 109 -1.00 14.83 16.57
N LYS A 110 -2.16 14.54 17.18
CA LYS A 110 -2.33 13.64 18.32
C LYS A 110 -2.49 12.16 17.92
N TRP A 111 -2.16 11.77 16.69
CA TRP A 111 -2.24 10.38 16.26
C TRP A 111 -1.45 9.41 17.16
N LYS A 112 -0.32 9.88 17.69
CA LYS A 112 0.47 9.13 18.68
C LYS A 112 -0.35 8.79 19.92
N ASN A 113 -1.24 9.66 20.37
CA ASN A 113 -2.07 9.37 21.55
C ASN A 113 -3.24 8.40 21.23
N ARG A 114 -3.31 7.91 20.00
CA ARG A 114 -4.28 6.93 19.54
C ARG A 114 -3.58 5.63 19.16
N PHE A 115 -2.66 5.17 20.01
CA PHE A 115 -2.09 3.84 19.92
C PHE A 115 -3.17 2.81 20.20
N ILE A 116 -3.23 1.78 19.36
CA ILE A 116 -4.26 0.75 19.40
C ILE A 116 -3.58 -0.61 19.46
N PHE A 117 -4.15 -1.52 20.24
CA PHE A 117 -3.74 -2.93 20.30
C PHE A 117 -4.19 -3.65 19.02
N VAL A 118 -3.24 -4.08 18.20
CA VAL A 118 -3.52 -4.90 17.03
C VAL A 118 -3.64 -6.36 17.47
N SER A 119 -4.67 -7.07 17.01
CA SER A 119 -4.78 -8.50 17.25
C SER A 119 -3.54 -9.22 16.72
N PRO A 120 -2.97 -10.21 17.44
CA PRO A 120 -1.85 -11.01 16.94
C PRO A 120 -2.13 -11.69 15.59
N SER A 121 -3.40 -11.91 15.24
CA SER A 121 -3.79 -12.47 13.93
C SER A 121 -3.65 -11.49 12.75
N MET A 122 -3.59 -10.19 13.03
CA MET A 122 -3.49 -9.13 12.01
C MET A 122 -2.04 -8.71 11.76
N ILE A 123 -1.13 -9.16 12.64
CA ILE A 123 0.30 -8.93 12.56
C ILE A 123 0.94 -10.13 11.83
N PRO A 124 1.86 -9.91 10.88
CA PRO A 124 2.70 -10.98 10.36
C PRO A 124 3.46 -11.63 11.53
N LYS A 125 3.10 -12.86 11.93
CA LYS A 125 3.65 -13.56 13.11
C LYS A 125 5.18 -13.70 13.13
N TYR A 126 5.83 -13.45 12.00
CA TYR A 126 7.22 -13.80 11.73
C TYR A 126 8.15 -12.58 11.53
N LEU A 127 7.66 -11.34 11.64
CA LEU A 127 8.53 -10.17 11.46
C LEU A 127 8.98 -9.62 12.82
N PRO A 128 10.27 -9.75 13.18
CA PRO A 128 10.79 -9.15 14.41
C PRO A 128 10.76 -7.61 14.32
N LEU A 129 10.77 -6.95 15.48
CA LEU A 129 10.99 -5.51 15.55
C LEU A 129 12.39 -5.21 15.02
N ARG A 130 12.47 -4.37 13.98
CA ARG A 130 13.74 -3.89 13.44
C ARG A 130 14.37 -2.88 14.38
N ASP A 131 15.68 -2.92 14.55
CA ASP A 131 16.41 -1.84 15.19
C ASP A 131 16.40 -0.58 14.31
N LEU A 132 16.09 0.57 14.90
CA LEU A 132 16.09 1.87 14.23
C LEU A 132 17.49 2.29 13.78
N ALA A 133 18.55 1.82 14.47
CA ALA A 133 19.93 2.09 14.12
C ALA A 133 20.50 1.14 13.05
N ALA A 134 19.81 0.04 12.73
CA ALA A 134 20.31 -0.94 11.77
C ALA A 134 20.33 -0.39 10.35
N ALA A 135 21.47 -0.57 9.67
CA ALA A 135 21.71 -0.12 8.30
C ALA A 135 20.59 -0.55 7.35
N ILE A 136 19.99 0.42 6.66
CA ILE A 136 18.93 0.21 5.68
C ILE A 136 19.59 -0.13 4.34
N ASP A 137 19.31 -1.32 3.82
CA ASP A 137 19.62 -1.64 2.42
C ASP A 137 18.66 -0.86 1.53
N ASP A 138 19.22 0.01 0.68
CA ASP A 138 18.48 0.89 -0.23
C ASP A 138 18.76 0.57 -1.71
N GLY A 139 19.22 -0.65 -2.00
CA GLY A 139 19.38 -1.13 -3.37
C GLY A 139 18.08 -1.03 -4.17
N VAL A 140 18.15 -0.55 -5.41
CA VAL A 140 17.02 -0.58 -6.35
C VAL A 140 17.11 -1.88 -7.15
N PRO A 141 16.20 -2.84 -6.95
CA PRO A 141 16.17 -4.04 -7.78
C PRO A 141 15.88 -3.67 -9.25
N PRO A 142 16.39 -4.44 -10.22
CA PRO A 142 16.07 -4.22 -11.62
C PRO A 142 14.58 -4.43 -11.87
N LEU A 143 14.00 -3.62 -12.77
CA LEU A 143 12.63 -3.78 -13.24
C LEU A 143 12.58 -4.78 -14.39
N SER A 144 11.54 -5.61 -14.42
CA SER A 144 11.12 -6.32 -15.63
C SER A 144 10.59 -5.34 -16.69
N ALA A 145 10.47 -5.79 -17.94
CA ALA A 145 9.92 -4.96 -19.02
C ALA A 145 8.49 -4.48 -18.74
N ALA A 146 7.66 -5.31 -18.10
CA ALA A 146 6.29 -4.94 -17.75
C ALA A 146 6.25 -3.87 -16.65
N GLU A 147 7.11 -4.02 -15.61
CA GLU A 147 7.25 -3.03 -14.55
C GLU A 147 7.82 -1.71 -15.07
N ASP A 148 8.72 -1.74 -16.05
CA ASP A 148 9.27 -0.53 -16.66
C ASP A 148 8.20 0.27 -17.43
N VAL A 149 7.32 -0.41 -18.17
CA VAL A 149 6.17 0.23 -18.83
C VAL A 149 5.23 0.86 -17.80
N LEU A 150 4.91 0.13 -16.73
CA LEU A 150 4.05 0.63 -15.66
C LEU A 150 4.67 1.82 -14.92
N TRP A 151 5.98 1.74 -14.64
CA TRP A 151 6.77 2.81 -14.05
C TRP A 151 6.67 4.09 -14.86
N ARG A 152 6.85 4.03 -16.18
CA ARG A 152 6.73 5.21 -17.06
C ARG A 152 5.35 5.83 -16.99
N LYS A 153 4.29 5.04 -17.10
CA LYS A 153 2.90 5.53 -16.99
C LYS A 153 2.63 6.25 -15.66
N MET A 154 3.07 5.64 -14.56
CA MET A 154 2.90 6.22 -13.22
C MET A 154 3.73 7.49 -13.01
N PHE A 155 4.92 7.54 -13.61
CA PHE A 155 5.80 8.70 -13.58
C PHE A 155 5.26 9.86 -14.41
N GLU A 156 4.69 9.60 -15.59
CA GLU A 156 4.10 10.61 -16.48
C GLU A 156 2.76 11.16 -15.97
N HIS A 157 2.04 10.39 -15.16
CA HIS A 157 0.71 10.74 -14.66
C HIS A 157 0.63 10.72 -13.13
N PRO A 158 1.38 11.60 -12.42
CA PRO A 158 1.42 11.59 -10.97
C PRO A 158 0.08 12.05 -10.36
N THR A 159 -0.51 11.21 -9.50
CA THR A 159 -1.83 11.49 -8.89
C THR A 159 -1.72 12.10 -7.50
N ARG A 160 -2.76 12.76 -7.01
CA ARG A 160 -2.76 13.33 -5.66
C ARG A 160 -3.07 12.26 -4.63
N ALA A 161 -2.25 12.14 -3.58
CA ALA A 161 -2.59 11.34 -2.42
C ALA A 161 -3.43 12.17 -1.44
N PHE A 162 -4.67 11.72 -1.19
CA PHE A 162 -5.58 12.27 -0.19
C PHE A 162 -6.20 11.12 0.61
N ASN A 163 -7.02 11.43 1.63
CA ASN A 163 -7.72 10.41 2.42
C ASN A 163 -8.47 9.46 1.47
N PHE A 164 -8.14 8.17 1.49
CA PHE A 164 -8.73 7.18 0.59
C PHE A 164 -10.11 6.76 1.11
N PRO A 165 -11.22 7.29 0.55
CA PRO A 165 -12.56 6.89 0.94
C PRO A 165 -12.79 5.43 0.54
N GLU A 166 -13.71 4.75 1.22
CA GLU A 166 -13.91 3.31 1.01
C GLU A 166 -14.22 2.96 -0.45
N GLY A 167 -14.98 3.82 -1.16
CA GLY A 167 -15.29 3.62 -2.58
C GLY A 167 -14.05 3.63 -3.48
N ILE A 168 -13.05 4.47 -3.20
CA ILE A 168 -11.78 4.48 -3.96
C ILE A 168 -10.98 3.21 -3.69
N LEU A 169 -10.92 2.78 -2.43
CA LEU A 169 -10.27 1.53 -2.05
C LEU A 169 -10.95 0.32 -2.70
N ALA A 170 -12.28 0.34 -2.76
CA ALA A 170 -13.07 -0.69 -3.43
C ALA A 170 -12.78 -0.74 -4.92
N MET A 171 -12.76 0.40 -5.62
CA MET A 171 -12.41 0.46 -7.05
C MET A 171 -10.98 0.01 -7.36
N GLY A 172 -10.04 0.25 -6.44
CA GLY A 172 -8.66 -0.22 -6.56
C GLY A 172 -8.43 -1.65 -6.07
N GLY A 173 -9.49 -2.39 -5.69
CA GLY A 173 -9.36 -3.77 -5.19
C GLY A 173 -8.70 -3.91 -3.82
N LEU A 174 -8.53 -2.82 -3.08
CA LEU A 174 -7.91 -2.79 -1.75
C LEU A 174 -8.92 -2.87 -0.60
N SER A 175 -10.21 -2.76 -0.89
CA SER A 175 -11.27 -2.94 0.11
C SER A 175 -11.63 -4.43 0.26
N PRO A 176 -11.53 -5.01 1.48
CA PRO A 176 -12.01 -6.37 1.74
C PRO A 176 -13.54 -6.45 1.82
N PHE A 177 -14.22 -5.32 1.99
CA PHE A 177 -15.68 -5.25 2.13
C PHE A 177 -16.41 -5.31 0.78
N TYR A 178 -15.71 -4.91 -0.29
CA TYR A 178 -16.24 -4.87 -1.64
C TYR A 178 -15.27 -5.61 -2.58
N PRO A 179 -15.21 -6.95 -2.52
CA PRO A 179 -14.38 -7.70 -3.45
C PRO A 179 -14.86 -7.40 -4.87
N ILE A 180 -13.98 -6.81 -5.69
CA ILE A 180 -14.24 -6.70 -7.13
C ILE A 180 -14.24 -8.13 -7.65
N ARG A 181 -15.43 -8.71 -7.85
CA ARG A 181 -15.54 -9.90 -8.69
C ARG A 181 -15.09 -9.47 -10.09
N PRO A 182 -14.16 -10.18 -10.74
CA PRO A 182 -13.93 -9.97 -12.15
C PRO A 182 -15.28 -10.19 -12.83
N LYS A 183 -15.92 -9.12 -13.31
CA LYS A 183 -17.00 -9.29 -14.26
C LYS A 183 -16.31 -9.72 -15.54
N SER A 184 -16.54 -10.96 -15.95
CA SER A 184 -16.38 -11.42 -17.32
C SER A 184 -17.22 -10.52 -18.23
N PHE A 185 -16.72 -9.33 -18.52
CA PHE A 185 -17.21 -8.48 -19.60
C PHE A 185 -16.36 -8.84 -20.82
N HIS A 186 -16.65 -10.00 -21.41
CA HIS A 186 -16.54 -10.30 -22.84
C HIS A 186 -17.01 -11.75 -23.07
N GLU A 187 -17.69 -11.96 -24.20
CA GLU A 187 -18.21 -13.22 -24.78
C GLU A 187 -19.52 -13.73 -24.14
N ASN A 188 -20.70 -13.72 -24.79
CA ASN A 188 -21.02 -13.92 -26.20
C ASN A 188 -22.29 -13.16 -26.61
N ASN A 189 -22.21 -12.32 -27.65
CA ASN A 189 -23.32 -12.07 -28.56
C ASN A 189 -22.85 -12.49 -29.95
N ASN A 190 -22.94 -13.79 -30.24
CA ASN A 190 -23.12 -14.23 -31.61
C ASN A 190 -24.62 -14.53 -31.74
N ASP A 191 -25.34 -13.55 -32.26
CA ASP A 191 -26.66 -13.76 -32.86
C ASP A 191 -26.48 -14.72 -34.03
N SER A 192 -27.00 -15.93 -33.85
CA SER A 192 -27.22 -16.90 -34.91
C SER A 192 -28.31 -16.37 -35.84
N MET A 193 -27.91 -15.66 -36.89
CA MET A 193 -28.81 -15.35 -38.01
C MET A 193 -28.86 -16.57 -38.93
N GLU A 194 -29.85 -17.43 -38.70
CA GLU A 194 -30.21 -18.55 -39.56
C GLU A 194 -30.88 -18.01 -40.84
N PRO A 195 -30.43 -18.37 -42.06
CA PRO A 195 -31.12 -17.99 -43.28
C PRO A 195 -32.30 -18.93 -43.55
N ALA A 196 -33.46 -18.35 -43.81
CA ALA A 196 -34.63 -19.06 -44.30
C ALA A 196 -34.33 -19.70 -45.67
N ALA A 197 -34.39 -21.04 -45.72
CA ALA A 197 -34.40 -21.78 -46.98
C ALA A 197 -35.82 -21.79 -47.57
N SER A 198 -35.89 -21.60 -48.89
CA SER A 198 -37.08 -21.64 -49.75
C SER A 198 -37.74 -23.02 -49.84
#